data_AF-A0A5U2LQC4-F1
#
_entry.id   AF-A0A5U2LQC4-F1
#
_cell.length_a   1.000
_cell.length_b   1.000
_cell.length_c   1.000
_cell.angle_alpha   90.00
_cell.angle_beta   90.00
_cell.angle_gamma   90.00
#
_symmetry.space_group_name_H-M   'P 1'
#
loop_
_entity.id
_entity.type
_entity.pdbx_description
1 polymer ?
#
loop_
_entity_poly.entity_id
_entity_poly.type
_entity_poly.pdbx_seq_one_letter_code
_entity_poly.pdbx_strand_id
1 'polypeptide(L)'
;MSEINYQALREAAEKATKGRWAVEFDDEIYSTDGVNHEQIAMVFSENEARDAAFIAAANPATVLALLDELETAEKRIAELEARQVVLPRTQDVHPLGPQSAKIFCDFHRNIINRCADEIRKVGVNVSIKGE
;
A
#
# COMPACT_ATOMS: atom_id res chain seq x y z
N MET A 1 -0.52 -18.94 -4.56
CA MET A 1 -1.45 -17.85 -4.92
C MET A 1 -1.02 -17.34 -6.26
N SER A 2 -1.90 -17.32 -7.25
CA SER A 2 -1.59 -16.72 -8.55
C SER A 2 -1.48 -15.22 -8.36
N GLU A 3 -0.44 -14.60 -8.91
CA GLU A 3 -0.27 -13.15 -8.89
C GLU A 3 -1.37 -12.52 -9.75
N ILE A 4 -2.17 -11.63 -9.15
CA ILE A 4 -3.24 -10.93 -9.86
C ILE A 4 -2.59 -9.93 -10.81
N ASN A 5 -2.92 -9.99 -12.09
CA ASN A 5 -2.49 -8.99 -13.06
C ASN A 5 -3.40 -7.74 -12.96
N TYR A 6 -3.00 -6.77 -12.14
CA TYR A 6 -3.75 -5.54 -11.90
C TYR A 6 -3.96 -4.70 -13.16
N GLN A 7 -2.98 -4.69 -14.07
CA GLN A 7 -3.09 -3.94 -15.33
C GLN A 7 -4.18 -4.55 -16.23
N ALA A 8 -4.18 -5.88 -16.37
CA ALA A 8 -5.22 -6.58 -17.11
C ALA A 8 -6.60 -6.40 -16.48
N LEU A 9 -6.68 -6.38 -15.14
CA LEU A 9 -7.93 -6.14 -14.42
C LEU A 9 -8.45 -4.71 -14.63
N ARG A 10 -7.57 -3.71 -14.59
CA ARG A 10 -7.91 -2.30 -14.89
C ARG A 10 -8.45 -2.18 -16.32
N GLU A 11 -7.76 -2.73 -17.31
CA GLU A 11 -8.21 -2.70 -18.70
C GLU A 11 -9.55 -3.40 -18.91
N ALA A 12 -9.79 -4.51 -18.22
CA ALA A 12 -11.07 -5.20 -18.25
C ALA A 12 -12.18 -4.33 -17.65
N ALA A 13 -11.94 -3.69 -16.50
CA ALA A 13 -12.90 -2.81 -15.86
C ALA A 13 -13.20 -1.54 -16.69
N GLU A 14 -12.19 -0.95 -17.35
CA GLU A 14 -12.39 0.23 -18.22
C GLU A 14 -13.22 -0.07 -19.47
N LYS A 15 -13.09 -1.28 -20.03
CA LYS A 15 -13.85 -1.75 -21.20
C LYS A 15 -15.26 -2.21 -20.86
N ALA A 16 -15.50 -2.58 -19.60
CA ALA A 16 -16.77 -3.07 -19.14
C ALA A 16 -17.82 -1.95 -19.08
N THR A 17 -19.11 -2.31 -19.12
CA THR A 17 -20.18 -1.31 -19.11
C THR A 17 -20.19 -0.57 -17.77
N LYS A 18 -20.07 0.75 -17.85
CA LYS A 18 -20.07 1.64 -16.69
C LYS A 18 -21.49 1.77 -16.17
N GLY A 19 -21.68 1.64 -14.86
CA GLY A 19 -22.98 1.80 -14.23
C GLY A 19 -23.20 0.82 -13.09
N ARG A 20 -24.36 0.92 -12.43
CA ARG A 20 -24.77 -0.02 -11.39
C ARG A 20 -25.13 -1.35 -12.05
N TRP A 21 -24.39 -2.40 -11.71
CA TRP A 21 -24.62 -3.76 -12.21
C TRP A 21 -25.80 -4.48 -11.56
N ALA A 22 -26.87 -3.76 -11.19
CA ALA A 22 -28.05 -4.32 -10.53
C ALA A 22 -29.32 -3.62 -10.97
N VAL A 23 -30.33 -4.42 -11.28
CA VAL A 23 -31.74 -4.03 -11.32
C VAL A 23 -32.49 -4.93 -10.34
N GLU A 24 -33.21 -4.30 -9.42
CA GLU A 24 -34.12 -4.97 -8.49
C GLU A 24 -35.48 -5.12 -9.19
N PHE A 25 -35.94 -6.35 -9.39
CA PHE A 25 -37.31 -6.67 -9.81
C PHE A 25 -37.97 -7.51 -8.71
N ASP A 26 -38.94 -6.92 -8.01
CA ASP A 26 -39.62 -7.53 -6.85
C ASP A 26 -38.63 -8.08 -5.80
N ASP A 27 -38.55 -9.41 -5.62
CA ASP A 27 -37.67 -10.08 -4.65
C ASP A 27 -36.35 -10.61 -5.27
N GLU A 28 -36.05 -10.28 -6.53
CA GLU A 28 -34.91 -10.81 -7.29
C GLU A 28 -33.96 -9.70 -7.82
N ILE A 29 -32.65 -9.93 -7.64
CA ILE A 29 -31.59 -9.02 -8.12
C ILE A 29 -31.03 -9.57 -9.43
N TYR A 30 -31.20 -8.80 -10.51
CA TYR A 30 -30.64 -9.12 -11.82
C TYR A 30 -29.38 -8.28 -12.07
N SER A 31 -28.30 -8.91 -12.53
CA SER A 31 -27.11 -8.19 -12.97
C SER A 31 -27.33 -7.60 -14.36
N THR A 32 -27.55 -6.29 -14.44
CA THR A 32 -27.77 -5.57 -15.72
C THR A 32 -26.77 -4.45 -15.91
N ASP A 33 -26.65 -3.91 -17.12
CA ASP A 33 -25.74 -2.81 -17.43
C ASP A 33 -26.07 -1.46 -16.82
N GLY A 34 -27.27 -1.32 -16.23
CA GLY A 34 -27.73 -0.07 -15.62
C GLY A 34 -27.94 1.08 -16.61
N VAL A 35 -27.80 0.84 -17.92
CA VAL A 35 -27.97 1.84 -18.98
C VAL A 35 -29.14 1.46 -19.90
N ASN A 36 -29.13 0.22 -20.42
CA ASN A 36 -30.18 -0.31 -21.30
C ASN A 36 -30.97 -1.46 -20.65
N HIS A 37 -30.69 -1.78 -19.39
CA HIS A 37 -31.17 -2.99 -18.70
C HIS A 37 -30.77 -4.28 -19.45
N GLU A 38 -29.66 -4.24 -20.20
CA GLU A 38 -29.11 -5.43 -20.84
C GLU A 38 -28.57 -6.36 -19.76
N GLN A 39 -28.91 -7.64 -19.85
CA GLN A 39 -28.47 -8.64 -18.89
C GLN A 39 -26.96 -8.85 -19.01
N ILE A 40 -26.22 -8.58 -17.94
CA ILE A 40 -24.76 -8.75 -17.85
C ILE A 40 -24.39 -10.13 -17.31
N ALA A 41 -25.15 -10.64 -16.35
CA ALA A 41 -24.89 -11.96 -15.77
C ALA A 41 -26.19 -12.63 -15.32
N MET A 42 -26.20 -13.96 -15.41
CA MET A 42 -27.24 -14.84 -14.88
C MET A 42 -26.60 -15.74 -13.84
N VAL A 43 -27.13 -15.70 -12.61
CA VAL A 43 -26.59 -16.43 -11.47
C VAL A 43 -27.50 -17.62 -11.20
N PHE A 44 -26.93 -18.83 -11.27
CA PHE A 44 -27.59 -20.07 -10.88
C PHE A 44 -26.86 -20.64 -9.67
N SER A 45 -27.38 -20.43 -8.47
CA SER A 45 -26.77 -20.91 -7.23
C SER A 45 -27.83 -21.14 -6.14
N GLU A 46 -27.49 -21.80 -5.04
CA GLU A 46 -28.43 -21.85 -3.90
C GLU A 46 -28.53 -20.50 -3.16
N ASN A 47 -27.65 -19.55 -3.49
CA ASN A 47 -27.51 -18.23 -2.87
C ASN A 47 -27.69 -17.08 -3.89
N GLU A 48 -28.52 -17.27 -4.93
CA GLU A 48 -28.58 -16.40 -6.13
C GLU A 48 -28.62 -14.91 -5.78
N ALA A 49 -29.45 -14.51 -4.82
CA ALA A 49 -29.57 -13.13 -4.38
C ALA A 49 -28.27 -12.56 -3.78
N ARG A 50 -27.52 -13.36 -3.00
CA ARG A 50 -26.25 -12.92 -2.39
C ARG A 50 -25.13 -12.82 -3.42
N ASP A 51 -25.04 -13.79 -4.31
CA ASP A 51 -24.03 -13.81 -5.36
C ASP A 51 -24.27 -12.69 -6.38
N ALA A 52 -25.53 -12.45 -6.76
CA ALA A 52 -25.92 -11.32 -7.60
C ALA A 52 -25.62 -9.97 -6.92
N ALA A 53 -25.92 -9.83 -5.62
CA ALA A 53 -25.59 -8.63 -4.86
C ALA A 53 -24.08 -8.39 -4.79
N PHE A 54 -23.28 -9.45 -4.62
CA PHE A 54 -21.82 -9.35 -4.63
C PHE A 54 -21.29 -8.88 -6.00
N ILE A 55 -21.76 -9.47 -7.10
CA ILE A 55 -21.37 -9.06 -8.46
C ILE A 55 -21.74 -7.60 -8.72
N ALA A 56 -22.94 -7.18 -8.29
CA ALA A 56 -23.39 -5.81 -8.42
C ALA A 56 -22.53 -4.81 -7.62
N ALA A 57 -22.09 -5.21 -6.43
CA ALA A 57 -21.17 -4.43 -5.61
C ALA A 57 -19.77 -4.38 -6.24
N ALA A 58 -19.29 -5.49 -6.80
CA ALA A 58 -18.01 -5.63 -7.50
C ALA A 58 -18.07 -5.17 -8.97
N ASN A 59 -18.84 -4.12 -9.24
CA ASN A 59 -18.94 -3.53 -10.57
C ASN A 59 -17.62 -2.84 -10.99
N PRO A 60 -17.46 -2.47 -12.28
CA PRO A 60 -16.23 -1.87 -12.79
C PRO A 60 -15.80 -0.59 -12.07
N ALA A 61 -16.76 0.23 -11.62
CA ALA A 61 -16.44 1.46 -10.90
C ALA A 61 -15.83 1.14 -9.53
N THR A 62 -16.39 0.18 -8.80
CA THR A 62 -15.84 -0.30 -7.52
C THR A 62 -14.45 -0.91 -7.73
N VAL A 63 -14.25 -1.74 -8.75
CA VAL A 63 -12.95 -2.36 -9.05
C VAL A 63 -11.89 -1.30 -9.36
N LEU A 64 -12.21 -0.30 -10.19
CA LEU A 64 -11.30 0.80 -10.49
C LEU A 64 -10.95 1.61 -9.25
N ALA A 65 -11.92 1.92 -8.39
CA ALA A 65 -11.68 2.62 -7.13
C ALA A 65 -10.74 1.84 -6.20
N LEU A 66 -10.94 0.52 -6.06
CA LEU A 66 -10.05 -0.34 -5.28
C LEU A 66 -8.63 -0.39 -5.85
N LEU A 67 -8.48 -0.40 -7.18
CA LEU A 67 -7.17 -0.34 -7.83
C LEU A 67 -6.47 1.02 -7.62
N ASP A 68 -7.20 2.13 -7.68
CA ASP A 68 -6.67 3.46 -7.38
C ASP A 68 -6.22 3.59 -5.91
N GLU A 69 -7.02 3.07 -4.98
CA GLU A 69 -6.68 3.01 -3.55
C GLU A 69 -5.42 2.16 -3.30
N LEU A 70 -5.32 1.00 -3.96
CA LEU A 70 -4.16 0.12 -3.86
C LEU A 70 -2.89 0.81 -4.38
N GLU A 71 -2.94 1.41 -5.57
CA GLU A 71 -1.79 2.15 -6.13
C GLU A 71 -1.37 3.31 -5.21
N THR A 72 -2.33 4.00 -4.59
CA THR A 72 -2.06 5.06 -3.62
C THR A 72 -1.39 4.52 -2.36
N ALA A 73 -1.84 3.38 -1.85
CA ALA A 73 -1.24 2.71 -0.70
C ALA A 73 0.19 2.24 -0.99
N GLU A 74 0.42 1.63 -2.15
CA GLU A 74 1.76 1.22 -2.60
C GLU A 74 2.72 2.40 -2.73
N LYS A 75 2.26 3.52 -3.32
CA LYS A 75 3.05 4.77 -3.37
C LYS A 75 3.40 5.28 -1.98
N ARG A 76 2.45 5.22 -1.04
CA ARG A 76 2.68 5.63 0.35
C ARG A 76 3.68 4.72 1.06
N ILE A 77 3.61 3.41 0.84
CA ILE A 77 4.57 2.45 1.38
C ILE A 77 5.96 2.75 0.82
N ALA A 78 6.11 2.91 -0.51
CA ALA A 78 7.39 3.23 -1.14
C ALA A 78 7.98 4.56 -0.61
N GLU A 79 7.15 5.58 -0.40
CA GLU A 79 7.58 6.84 0.22
C GLU A 79 8.10 6.62 1.65
N LEU A 80 7.37 5.83 2.46
CA LEU A 80 7.76 5.52 3.83
C LEU A 80 9.05 4.67 3.89
N GLU A 81 9.22 3.72 2.99
CA GLU A 81 10.43 2.90 2.87
C GLU A 81 11.64 3.73 2.39
N ALA A 82 11.41 4.72 1.53
CA ALA A 82 12.44 5.65 1.08
C ALA A 82 12.86 6.68 2.15
N ARG A 83 12.05 6.88 3.21
CA ARG A 83 12.41 7.80 4.31
C ARG A 83 13.63 7.27 5.06
N GLN A 84 14.64 8.12 5.13
CA GLN A 84 15.86 7.84 5.88
C GLN A 84 15.97 8.78 7.07
N VAL A 85 16.27 8.21 8.24
CA VAL A 85 16.64 8.97 9.43
C VAL A 85 18.13 9.32 9.35
N VAL A 86 18.46 10.60 9.48
CA VAL A 86 19.85 11.06 9.48
C VAL A 86 20.26 11.39 10.91
N LEU A 87 21.20 10.63 11.46
CA LEU A 87 21.77 10.85 12.79
C LEU A 87 22.91 11.88 12.76
N PRO A 88 23.17 12.58 13.88
CA PRO A 88 24.25 13.57 13.98
C PRO A 88 25.63 12.97 13.68
N ARG A 89 26.55 13.83 13.22
CA ARG A 89 27.97 13.49 13.04
C ARG A 89 28.60 13.08 14.37
N THR A 90 29.35 11.99 14.35
CA THR A 90 30.28 11.69 15.44
C THR A 90 31.55 12.53 15.24
N GLN A 91 31.88 13.37 16.23
CA GLN A 91 33.10 14.17 16.18
C GLN A 91 34.26 13.40 16.79
N ASP A 92 35.40 13.44 16.12
CA ASP A 92 36.64 12.88 16.62
C ASP A 92 37.54 14.00 17.12
N VAL A 93 38.25 13.71 18.21
CA VAL A 93 39.29 14.58 18.73
C VAL A 93 40.63 14.25 18.07
N HIS A 94 41.48 15.27 17.95
CA HIS A 94 42.83 15.10 17.43
C HIS A 94 43.58 13.99 18.20
N PRO A 95 44.45 13.18 17.54
CA PRO A 95 45.17 12.08 18.20
C PRO A 95 46.00 12.49 19.43
N LEU A 96 46.50 13.72 19.44
CA LEU A 96 47.25 14.32 20.57
C LEU A 96 46.36 15.00 21.63
N GLY A 97 45.03 14.89 21.51
CA GLY A 97 44.08 15.48 22.45
C GLY A 97 44.07 14.80 23.82
N PRO A 98 43.54 15.48 24.86
CA PRO A 98 43.46 14.93 26.21
C PRO A 98 42.59 13.66 26.26
N GLN A 99 43.01 12.70 27.09
CA GLN A 99 42.35 11.39 27.18
C GLN A 99 40.88 11.48 27.57
N SER A 100 40.50 12.45 28.41
CA SER A 100 39.11 12.70 28.81
C SER A 100 38.21 13.06 27.63
N ALA A 101 38.71 13.86 26.68
CA ALA A 101 37.96 14.24 25.49
C ALA A 101 37.79 13.07 24.52
N LYS A 102 38.79 12.18 24.41
CA LYS A 102 38.68 10.93 23.64
C LYS A 102 37.58 10.04 24.18
N ILE A 103 37.56 9.81 25.50
CA ILE A 103 36.53 9.00 26.16
C ILE A 103 35.12 9.58 25.93
N PHE A 104 34.98 10.91 25.98
CA PHE A 104 33.71 11.57 25.72
C PHE A 104 33.23 11.37 24.27
N CYS A 105 34.11 11.54 23.29
CA CYS A 105 33.79 11.30 21.88
C CYS A 105 33.44 9.83 21.60
N ASP A 106 34.16 8.88 22.21
CA ASP A 106 33.89 7.45 22.10
C ASP A 106 32.50 7.10 22.68
N PHE A 107 32.15 7.68 23.82
CA PHE A 107 30.83 7.51 24.42
C PHE A 107 29.72 8.07 23.52
N HIS A 108 29.91 9.27 22.97
CA HIS A 108 28.95 9.87 22.04
C HIS A 108 28.75 9.02 20.77
N ARG A 109 29.85 8.50 20.21
CA ARG A 109 29.82 7.57 19.06
C ARG A 109 29.06 6.30 19.39
N ASN A 110 29.31 5.71 20.55
CA ASN A 110 28.63 4.50 21.00
C ASN A 110 27.10 4.72 21.11
N ILE A 111 26.68 5.85 21.68
CA ILE A 111 25.25 6.21 21.74
C ILE A 111 24.65 6.33 20.34
N ILE A 112 25.29 7.06 19.43
CA ILE A 112 24.78 7.24 18.06
C ILE A 112 24.65 5.89 17.34
N ASN A 113 25.66 5.03 17.46
CA ASN A 113 25.63 3.70 16.85
C ASN A 113 24.51 2.84 17.44
N ARG A 114 24.33 2.86 18.77
CA ARG A 114 23.23 2.14 19.41
C ARG A 114 21.87 2.66 18.95
N CYS A 115 21.70 3.97 18.80
CA CYS A 115 20.47 4.54 18.24
C CYS A 115 20.25 4.07 16.80
N ALA A 116 21.29 4.06 15.95
CA ALA A 116 21.20 3.56 14.58
C ALA A 116 20.75 2.10 14.53
N ASP A 117 21.31 1.26 15.40
CA ASP A 117 20.99 -0.17 15.43
C ASP A 117 19.54 -0.42 15.88
N GLU A 118 19.06 0.30 16.90
CA GLU A 118 17.65 0.21 17.32
C GLU A 118 16.68 0.69 16.21
N ILE A 119 17.05 1.72 15.45
CA ILE A 119 16.26 2.21 14.31
C ILE A 119 16.23 1.17 13.17
N ARG A 120 17.37 0.51 12.88
CA ARG A 120 17.43 -0.57 11.87
C ARG A 120 16.60 -1.78 12.26
N LYS A 121 16.54 -2.13 13.55
CA LYS A 121 15.73 -3.26 14.05
C LYS A 121 14.24 -3.09 13.75
N VAL A 122 13.74 -1.86 13.69
CA VAL A 122 12.35 -1.56 13.32
C VAL A 122 12.15 -1.37 11.81
N GLY A 123 13.16 -1.72 10.99
CA GLY A 123 13.07 -1.70 9.52
C GLY A 123 13.22 -0.30 8.90
N VAL A 124 13.64 0.71 9.66
CA VAL A 124 13.80 2.08 9.15
C VAL A 124 15.23 2.30 8.67
N ASN A 125 15.37 2.89 7.48
CA ASN A 125 16.67 3.24 6.93
C ASN A 125 17.30 4.38 7.76
N VAL A 126 18.59 4.25 8.07
CA VAL A 126 19.33 5.23 8.89
C VAL A 126 20.73 5.46 8.31
N SER A 127 21.13 6.73 8.25
CA SER A 127 22.48 7.17 7.91
C SER A 127 23.04 8.06 9.01
N ILE A 128 24.37 8.08 9.15
CA ILE A 128 25.06 9.04 10.02
C ILE A 128 25.55 10.16 9.13
N LYS A 129 25.25 11.42 9.50
CA LYS A 129 25.61 12.58 8.67
C LYS A 129 27.12 12.56 8.41
N GLY A 130 27.55 12.64 7.15
CA GLY A 130 28.99 12.74 6.81
C GLY A 130 29.77 11.42 6.76
N GLU A 131 29.11 10.27 6.91
CA GLU A 131 29.55 9.03 6.27
C GLU A 131 29.29 9.06 4.76
#